data_AF-A0AAQ4EA61-F1
#
_entry.id   AF-A0AAQ4EA61-F1
#
_cell.length_a   1.000
_cell.length_b   1.000
_cell.length_c   1.000
_cell.angle_alpha   90.00
_cell.angle_beta   90.00
_cell.angle_gamma   90.00
#
_symmetry.space_group_name_H-M   'P 1'
#
loop_
_entity.id
_entity.type
_entity.pdbx_description
1 polymer ?
#
loop_
_entity_poly.entity_id
_entity_poly.type
_entity_poly.pdbx_seq_one_letter_code
_entity_poly.pdbx_strand_id
1 'polypeptide(L)'
;MLALSGFFEPSSSHTRRLCKIYKSELWRQARIFKDQLRVASKRERDFREWCATSESVTEFIWNAVRSTLPKRKQAIVEQGRFIDLSDQEIPERHKKVLRMGPKFAFEPRPRPVEKLACSRNIVRLAPEDMRPRCTVDCVDVLERTHGKQRNSGSMNNTVEFLAGSGLKLLTADKEGCFVVLPAGAFDEKASEALRKNLRQVAFKASKVKGQAVQLLRGHNLNKLAEAATHKKLTKNT
;
A
#
# COMPACT_ATOMS: atom_id res chain seq x y z
N MET A 1 31.82 -5.71 -17.07
CA MET A 1 31.71 -4.63 -16.08
C MET A 1 33.04 -4.21 -15.45
N LEU A 2 34.02 -5.12 -15.30
CA LEU A 2 35.40 -4.74 -14.91
C LEU A 2 36.00 -3.68 -15.85
N ALA A 3 35.80 -3.81 -17.16
CA ALA A 3 36.28 -2.85 -18.16
C ALA A 3 35.70 -1.42 -18.02
N LEU A 4 34.53 -1.24 -17.39
CA LEU A 4 33.90 0.09 -17.18
C LEU A 4 34.30 0.74 -15.85
N SER A 5 34.92 -0.01 -14.94
CA SER A 5 35.23 0.44 -13.56
C SER A 5 36.75 0.61 -13.33
N GLY A 6 37.57 0.33 -14.34
CA GLY A 6 39.03 0.34 -14.21
C GLY A 6 39.55 -0.71 -13.23
N PHE A 7 40.64 -0.39 -12.52
CA PHE A 7 41.34 -1.26 -11.57
C PHE A 7 40.62 -1.48 -10.23
N PHE A 8 39.47 -0.85 -9.97
CA PHE A 8 38.77 -0.94 -8.69
C PHE A 8 37.46 -1.71 -8.82
N GLU A 9 37.21 -2.59 -7.85
CA GLU A 9 35.94 -3.29 -7.74
C GLU A 9 34.86 -2.30 -7.22
N PRO A 10 33.83 -1.97 -8.02
CA PRO A 10 32.86 -0.97 -7.63
C PRO A 10 32.02 -1.45 -6.43
N SER A 11 31.80 -0.55 -5.47
CA SER A 11 30.92 -0.84 -4.33
C SER A 11 29.52 -1.26 -4.79
N SER A 12 28.81 -2.05 -3.97
CA SER A 12 27.46 -2.53 -4.33
C SER A 12 26.48 -1.40 -4.64
N SER A 13 26.65 -0.22 -4.04
CA SER A 13 25.86 0.98 -4.33
C SER A 13 26.21 1.58 -5.69
N HIS A 14 27.50 1.68 -6.00
CA HIS A 14 27.99 2.18 -7.28
C HIS A 14 27.55 1.29 -8.45
N THR A 15 27.71 -0.02 -8.29
CA THR A 15 27.23 -1.02 -9.25
C THR A 15 25.73 -0.86 -9.52
N ARG A 16 24.90 -0.65 -8.49
CA ARG A 16 23.46 -0.39 -8.69
C ARG A 16 23.18 0.87 -9.49
N ARG A 17 23.93 1.95 -9.24
CA ARG A 17 23.79 3.20 -9.98
C ARG A 17 24.12 2.98 -11.45
N LEU A 18 25.22 2.29 -11.75
CA LEU A 18 25.60 1.92 -13.12
C LEU A 18 24.54 1.05 -13.79
N CYS A 19 23.98 0.04 -13.09
CA CYS A 19 22.92 -0.80 -13.65
C CYS A 19 21.64 -0.01 -13.99
N LYS A 20 21.26 0.96 -13.15
CA LYS A 20 20.13 1.86 -13.44
C LYS A 20 20.41 2.72 -14.65
N ILE A 21 21.63 3.28 -14.76
CA ILE A 21 22.06 4.08 -15.90
C ILE A 21 22.00 3.24 -17.17
N TYR A 22 22.60 2.04 -17.16
CA TYR A 22 22.62 1.15 -18.31
C TYR A 22 21.22 0.71 -18.74
N LYS A 23 20.36 0.35 -17.78
CA LYS A 23 18.95 0.05 -18.09
C LYS A 23 18.25 1.26 -18.72
N SER A 24 18.46 2.45 -18.14
CA SER A 24 17.83 3.66 -18.66
C SER A 24 18.32 4.04 -20.06
N GLU A 25 19.59 3.74 -20.36
CA GLU A 25 20.20 4.00 -21.67
C GLU A 25 19.68 3.04 -22.73
N LEU A 26 19.57 1.74 -22.42
CA LEU A 26 18.94 0.77 -23.30
C LEU A 26 17.50 1.16 -23.67
N TRP A 27 16.71 1.58 -22.67
CA TRP A 27 15.35 2.06 -22.89
C TRP A 27 15.28 3.43 -23.57
N ARG A 28 16.32 4.26 -23.44
CA ARG A 28 16.45 5.50 -24.23
C ARG A 28 16.67 5.17 -25.71
N GLN A 29 17.55 4.22 -26.01
CA GLN A 29 17.78 3.77 -27.39
C GLN A 29 16.51 3.19 -28.01
N ALA A 30 15.75 2.38 -27.27
CA ALA A 30 14.46 1.86 -27.73
C ALA A 30 13.44 2.96 -28.07
N ARG A 31 13.41 4.05 -27.29
CA ARG A 31 12.55 5.22 -27.56
C ARG A 31 12.99 5.98 -28.81
N ILE A 32 14.29 6.24 -28.97
CA ILE A 32 14.84 6.88 -30.17
C ILE A 32 14.50 6.04 -31.41
N PHE A 33 14.66 4.72 -31.30
CA PHE A 33 14.31 3.80 -32.37
C PHE A 33 12.81 3.85 -32.69
N LYS A 34 11.94 3.88 -31.67
CA LYS A 34 10.50 4.06 -31.85
C LYS A 34 10.15 5.36 -32.59
N ASP A 35 10.82 6.47 -32.26
CA ASP A 35 10.61 7.74 -32.96
C ASP A 35 11.06 7.67 -34.43
N GLN A 36 12.19 7.01 -34.70
CA GLN A 36 12.66 6.75 -36.07
C GLN A 36 11.71 5.84 -36.85
N LEU A 37 11.22 4.77 -36.21
CA LEU A 37 10.21 3.89 -36.80
C LEU A 37 8.93 4.66 -37.12
N ARG A 38 8.52 5.62 -36.29
CA ARG A 38 7.32 6.42 -36.53
C ARG A 38 7.41 7.22 -37.84
N VAL A 39 8.62 7.66 -38.20
CA VAL A 39 8.90 8.37 -39.46
C VAL A 39 9.02 7.39 -40.64
N ALA A 40 9.63 6.23 -40.41
CA ALA A 40 9.89 5.24 -41.47
C ALA A 40 8.68 4.36 -41.82
N SER A 41 7.77 4.15 -40.88
CA SER A 41 6.63 3.23 -41.04
C SER A 41 5.52 3.86 -41.88
N LYS A 42 5.19 3.24 -43.02
CA LYS A 42 4.06 3.66 -43.86
C LYS A 42 2.73 3.07 -43.40
N ARG A 43 2.74 2.00 -42.60
CA ARG A 43 1.56 1.28 -42.11
C ARG A 43 1.61 1.15 -40.60
N GLU A 44 0.46 1.35 -39.96
CA GLU A 44 0.34 1.32 -38.49
C GLU A 44 0.62 -0.08 -37.91
N ARG A 45 0.28 -1.14 -38.65
CA ARG A 45 0.54 -2.53 -38.23
C ARG A 45 2.04 -2.80 -38.10
N ASP A 46 2.82 -2.44 -39.12
CA ASP A 46 4.27 -2.65 -39.17
C ASP A 46 4.96 -1.84 -38.06
N PHE A 47 4.51 -0.60 -37.81
CA PHE A 47 4.98 0.22 -36.70
C PHE A 47 4.78 -0.47 -35.34
N ARG A 48 3.57 -1.00 -35.08
CA ARG A 48 3.27 -1.70 -33.83
C ARG A 48 4.09 -2.96 -33.66
N GLU A 49 4.25 -3.74 -34.72
CA GLU A 49 5.05 -4.96 -34.71
C GLU A 49 6.53 -4.67 -34.42
N TRP A 50 7.12 -3.69 -35.11
CA TRP A 50 8.51 -3.27 -34.87
C TRP A 50 8.72 -2.66 -33.49
N CYS A 51 7.75 -1.92 -32.95
CA CYS A 51 7.78 -1.45 -31.56
C CYS A 51 7.81 -2.64 -30.59
N ALA A 52 6.93 -3.62 -30.78
CA ALA A 52 6.87 -4.81 -29.94
C ALA A 52 8.18 -5.62 -30.00
N THR A 53 8.76 -5.78 -31.18
CA THR A 53 10.07 -6.42 -31.36
C THR A 53 11.17 -5.65 -30.63
N SER A 54 11.21 -4.32 -30.77
CA SER A 54 12.20 -3.48 -30.10
C SER A 54 12.11 -3.58 -28.57
N GLU A 55 10.90 -3.56 -28.02
CA GLU A 55 10.67 -3.71 -26.58
C GLU A 55 11.09 -5.09 -26.08
N SER A 56 10.74 -6.15 -26.82
CA SER A 56 11.10 -7.53 -26.51
C SER A 56 12.61 -7.76 -26.52
N VAL A 57 13.29 -7.28 -27.57
CA VAL A 57 14.76 -7.37 -27.69
C VAL A 57 15.45 -6.57 -26.58
N THR A 58 14.94 -5.38 -26.26
CA THR A 58 15.49 -4.55 -25.17
C THR A 58 15.36 -5.24 -23.81
N GLU A 59 14.22 -5.87 -23.52
CA GLU A 59 14.04 -6.66 -22.31
C GLU A 59 14.91 -7.92 -22.31
N PHE A 60 15.05 -8.61 -23.45
CA PHE A 60 15.93 -9.76 -23.58
C PHE A 60 17.40 -9.40 -23.26
N ILE A 61 17.91 -8.34 -23.90
CA ILE A 61 19.28 -7.84 -23.66
C ILE A 61 19.44 -7.43 -22.20
N TRP A 62 18.46 -6.73 -21.62
CA TRP A 62 18.50 -6.36 -20.22
C TRP A 62 18.54 -7.58 -19.30
N ASN A 63 17.75 -8.61 -19.56
CA ASN A 63 17.73 -9.82 -18.75
C ASN A 63 19.02 -10.64 -18.86
N ALA A 64 19.63 -10.69 -20.06
CA ALA A 64 20.93 -11.30 -20.28
C ALA A 64 22.05 -10.57 -19.52
N VAL A 65 22.04 -9.23 -19.52
CA VAL A 65 23.00 -8.45 -18.73
C VAL A 65 22.71 -8.58 -17.24
N ARG A 66 21.43 -8.53 -16.85
CA ARG A 66 21.00 -8.56 -15.44
C ARG A 66 21.43 -9.80 -14.69
N SER A 67 21.44 -10.96 -15.34
CA SER A 67 21.86 -12.22 -14.73
C SER A 67 23.32 -12.22 -14.32
N THR A 68 24.16 -11.46 -15.04
CA THR A 68 25.60 -11.28 -14.75
C THR A 68 25.89 -10.24 -13.67
N LEU A 69 24.87 -9.49 -13.22
CA LEU A 69 25.02 -8.46 -12.20
C LEU A 69 25.04 -9.05 -10.79
N PRO A 70 25.81 -8.47 -9.85
CA PRO A 70 25.79 -8.88 -8.45
C PRO A 70 24.37 -8.86 -7.88
N LYS A 71 23.90 -10.01 -7.42
CA LYS A 71 22.57 -10.14 -6.81
C LYS A 71 22.55 -9.37 -5.49
N ARG A 72 21.43 -8.69 -5.23
CA ARG A 72 21.18 -8.01 -3.96
C ARG A 72 21.37 -9.02 -2.82
N LYS A 73 22.36 -8.82 -1.94
CA LYS A 73 22.27 -9.34 -0.57
C LYS A 73 20.96 -8.76 -0.03
N GLN A 74 19.97 -9.62 0.22
CA GLN A 74 18.71 -9.18 0.82
C GLN A 74 19.09 -8.36 2.05
N ALA A 75 18.66 -7.09 2.08
CA ALA A 75 18.83 -6.31 3.28
C ALA A 75 18.14 -7.14 4.38
N ILE A 76 18.87 -7.48 5.43
CA ILE A 76 18.26 -8.02 6.63
C ILE A 76 17.36 -6.88 7.10
N VAL A 77 16.07 -6.99 6.77
CA VAL A 77 15.07 -6.07 7.28
C VAL A 77 15.11 -6.30 8.77
N GLU A 78 15.47 -5.28 9.55
CA GLU A 78 15.31 -5.31 11.00
C GLU A 78 13.91 -5.82 11.27
N GLN A 79 13.82 -7.05 11.80
CA GLN A 79 12.54 -7.70 11.97
C GLN A 79 11.83 -6.91 13.07
N GLY A 80 10.76 -6.21 12.71
CA GLY A 80 9.98 -5.48 13.69
C GLY A 80 9.43 -6.44 14.75
N ARG A 81 9.00 -5.88 15.87
CA ARG A 81 8.51 -6.64 17.02
C ARG A 81 7.00 -6.84 16.91
N PHE A 82 6.51 -8.00 17.31
CA PHE A 82 5.11 -8.19 17.71
C PHE A 82 5.11 -8.83 19.10
N ILE A 83 4.04 -8.62 19.86
CA ILE A 83 3.88 -9.15 21.21
C ILE A 83 2.87 -10.29 21.15
N ASP A 84 3.31 -11.48 21.55
CA ASP A 84 2.43 -12.62 21.71
C ASP A 84 2.08 -12.75 23.20
N LEU A 85 0.81 -12.55 23.53
CA LEU A 85 0.25 -12.80 24.86
C LEU A 85 -0.59 -14.08 24.88
N SER A 86 -0.48 -14.90 23.84
CA SER A 86 -1.10 -16.21 23.77
C SER A 86 -0.07 -17.30 24.04
N ASP A 87 -0.52 -18.37 24.68
CA ASP A 87 0.29 -19.59 24.86
C ASP A 87 0.22 -20.51 23.63
N GLN A 88 -0.27 -20.01 22.48
CA GLN A 88 -0.46 -20.78 21.25
C GLN A 88 0.68 -20.55 20.26
N GLU A 89 1.11 -21.61 19.58
CA GLU A 89 2.13 -21.50 18.55
C GLU A 89 1.60 -20.86 17.26
N ILE A 90 2.07 -19.64 16.98
CA ILE A 90 1.80 -18.97 15.71
C ILE A 90 2.86 -19.42 14.66
N PRO A 91 2.45 -19.91 13.47
CA PRO A 91 3.38 -20.29 12.40
C PRO A 91 4.27 -19.12 11.96
N GLU A 92 5.54 -19.40 11.63
CA GLU A 92 6.53 -18.36 11.25
C GLU A 92 6.11 -17.50 10.05
N ARG A 93 5.30 -18.05 9.14
CA ARG A 93 4.73 -17.28 8.01
C ARG A 93 3.88 -16.08 8.49
N HIS A 94 3.09 -16.28 9.55
CA HIS A 94 2.22 -15.27 10.13
C HIS A 94 3.02 -14.34 11.05
N LYS A 95 3.97 -14.88 11.82
CA LYS A 95 4.91 -14.09 12.62
C LYS A 95 5.65 -13.07 11.76
N LYS A 96 6.16 -13.46 10.59
CA LYS A 96 6.83 -12.54 9.65
C LYS A 96 5.95 -11.37 9.22
N VAL A 97 4.66 -11.62 8.97
CA VAL A 97 3.69 -10.56 8.60
C VAL A 97 3.43 -9.63 9.77
N LEU A 98 3.24 -10.18 10.98
CA LEU A 98 3.04 -9.41 12.20
C LEU A 98 4.26 -8.56 12.57
N ARG A 99 5.48 -9.07 12.35
CA ARG A 99 6.74 -8.34 12.55
C ARG A 99 6.87 -7.11 11.64
N MET A 100 6.16 -7.04 10.52
CA MET A 100 6.15 -5.82 9.69
C MET A 100 5.39 -4.68 10.39
N GLY A 101 4.47 -4.99 11.31
CA GLY A 101 3.69 -4.00 12.04
C GLY A 101 2.49 -3.43 11.28
N PRO A 102 1.60 -2.69 11.98
CA PRO A 102 0.33 -2.21 11.46
C PRO A 102 0.46 -1.22 10.29
N LYS A 103 1.55 -0.45 10.23
CA LYS A 103 1.80 0.47 9.11
C LYS A 103 1.98 -0.24 7.77
N PHE A 104 2.43 -1.49 7.79
CA PHE A 104 2.65 -2.31 6.61
C PHE A 104 1.48 -3.26 6.32
N ALA A 105 0.51 -3.34 7.25
CA ALA A 105 -0.72 -4.11 7.08
C ALA A 105 -1.71 -3.42 6.13
N PHE A 106 -1.71 -2.09 6.13
CA PHE A 106 -2.59 -1.27 5.31
C PHE A 106 -1.78 -0.59 4.21
N GLU A 107 -1.58 -1.30 3.09
CA GLU A 107 -1.01 -0.65 1.90
C GLU A 107 -2.04 0.38 1.40
N PRO A 108 -1.67 1.68 1.31
CA PRO A 108 -2.58 2.68 0.77
C PRO A 108 -2.94 2.30 -0.67
N ARG A 109 -4.23 2.38 -0.99
CA ARG A 109 -4.75 2.15 -2.36
C ARG A 109 -5.04 3.50 -3.01
N PRO A 110 -4.02 4.25 -3.45
CA PRO A 110 -4.27 5.57 -4.00
C PRO A 110 -5.10 5.45 -5.27
N ARG A 111 -6.11 6.30 -5.40
CA ARG A 111 -6.92 6.40 -6.62
C ARG A 111 -6.04 6.84 -7.80
N PRO A 112 -6.43 6.58 -9.05
CA PRO A 112 -5.65 7.01 -10.22
C PRO A 112 -5.30 8.51 -10.20
N VAL A 113 -6.24 9.34 -9.77
CA VAL A 113 -6.04 10.80 -9.62
C VAL A 113 -4.98 11.12 -8.55
N GLU A 114 -4.97 10.40 -7.43
CA GLU A 114 -3.99 10.58 -6.35
C GLU A 114 -2.60 10.14 -6.80
N LYS A 115 -2.50 9.06 -7.59
CA LYS A 115 -1.24 8.60 -8.18
C LYS A 115 -0.65 9.64 -9.15
N LEU A 116 -1.52 10.27 -9.96
CA LEU A 116 -1.12 11.39 -10.83
C LEU A 116 -0.69 12.62 -10.03
N ALA A 117 -1.40 12.97 -8.96
CA ALA A 117 -1.03 14.06 -8.08
C ALA A 117 0.34 13.82 -7.42
N CYS A 118 0.60 12.61 -6.93
CA CYS A 118 1.92 12.22 -6.43
C CYS A 118 3.01 12.37 -7.50
N SER A 119 2.74 11.93 -8.73
CA SER A 119 3.69 12.06 -9.84
C SER A 119 4.03 13.53 -10.13
N ARG A 120 3.02 14.41 -10.14
CA ARG A 120 3.23 15.86 -10.31
C ARG A 120 4.06 16.45 -9.17
N ASN A 121 3.83 16.03 -7.93
CA ASN A 121 4.61 16.48 -6.79
C ASN A 121 6.08 16.06 -6.89
N ILE A 122 6.35 14.82 -7.33
CA ILE A 122 7.71 14.33 -7.55
C ILE A 122 8.40 15.16 -8.64
N VAL A 123 7.72 15.40 -9.77
CA VAL A 123 8.26 16.21 -10.87
C VAL A 123 8.59 17.63 -10.42
N ARG A 124 7.75 18.25 -9.57
CA ARG A 124 7.99 19.59 -9.04
C ARG A 124 9.26 19.68 -8.20
N LEU A 125 9.60 18.61 -7.48
CA LEU A 125 10.81 18.52 -6.65
C LEU A 125 12.06 18.18 -7.47
N ALA A 126 11.92 17.82 -8.75
CA ALA A 126 13.04 17.54 -9.62
C ALA A 126 13.71 18.85 -10.11
N PRO A 127 15.05 18.84 -10.29
CA PRO A 127 15.79 19.90 -10.98
C PRO A 127 15.17 20.23 -12.35
N GLU A 128 15.18 21.49 -12.75
CA GLU A 128 14.44 21.97 -13.94
C GLU A 128 14.80 21.23 -15.22
N ASP A 129 16.09 20.96 -15.42
CA ASP A 129 16.66 20.21 -16.54
C ASP A 129 16.16 18.76 -16.60
N MET A 130 15.80 18.18 -15.47
CA MET A 130 15.35 16.79 -15.34
C MET A 130 13.83 16.63 -15.34
N ARG A 131 13.06 17.73 -15.23
CA ARG A 131 11.59 17.68 -15.16
C ARG A 131 10.91 16.98 -16.35
N PRO A 132 11.30 17.23 -17.62
CA PRO A 132 10.66 16.55 -18.76
C PRO A 132 10.87 15.03 -18.69
N ARG A 133 12.10 14.61 -18.37
CA ARG A 133 12.44 13.19 -18.20
C ARG A 133 11.70 12.56 -17.02
N CYS A 134 11.67 13.24 -15.88
CA CYS A 134 10.98 12.78 -14.68
C CYS A 134 9.47 12.61 -14.93
N THR A 135 8.87 13.50 -15.72
CA THR A 135 7.46 13.42 -16.10
C THR A 135 7.17 12.15 -16.90
N VAL A 136 7.97 11.88 -17.94
CA VAL A 136 7.84 10.68 -18.77
C VAL A 136 8.03 9.42 -17.93
N ASP A 137 9.09 9.38 -17.11
CA ASP A 137 9.37 8.23 -16.25
C ASP A 137 8.22 7.96 -15.25
N CYS A 138 7.59 9.00 -14.70
CA CYS A 138 6.43 8.85 -13.82
C CYS A 138 5.21 8.32 -14.56
N VAL A 139 4.90 8.84 -15.76
CA VAL A 139 3.76 8.37 -16.57
C VAL A 139 3.95 6.90 -16.98
N ASP A 140 5.14 6.53 -17.43
CA ASP A 140 5.47 5.14 -17.79
C ASP A 140 5.26 4.17 -16.61
N VAL A 141 5.63 4.58 -15.39
CA VAL A 141 5.41 3.78 -14.18
C VAL A 141 3.92 3.65 -13.85
N LEU A 142 3.14 4.72 -14.02
CA LEU A 142 1.69 4.69 -13.79
C LEU A 142 1.00 3.74 -14.78
N GLU A 143 1.35 3.78 -16.06
CA GLU A 143 0.80 2.88 -17.08
C GLU A 143 1.15 1.42 -16.77
N ARG A 144 2.41 1.11 -16.44
CA ARG A 144 2.88 -0.25 -16.11
C ARG A 144 2.30 -0.83 -14.82
N THR A 145 1.78 0.02 -13.94
CA THR A 145 1.17 -0.37 -12.66
C THR A 145 -0.36 -0.29 -12.69
N HIS A 146 -0.95 0.20 -13.78
CA HIS A 146 -2.38 0.18 -14.00
C HIS A 146 -2.88 -1.27 -14.11
N GLY A 147 -3.98 -1.60 -13.41
CA GLY A 147 -4.60 -2.93 -13.46
C GLY A 147 -3.88 -4.07 -12.72
N LYS A 148 -2.64 -3.90 -12.25
CA LYS A 148 -1.97 -4.91 -11.43
C LYS A 148 -2.56 -4.92 -10.02
N GLN A 149 -3.48 -5.85 -9.75
CA GLN A 149 -3.84 -6.18 -8.37
C GLN A 149 -2.60 -6.71 -7.65
N ARG A 150 -2.16 -6.00 -6.61
CA ARG A 150 -1.12 -6.49 -5.72
C ARG A 150 -1.75 -7.36 -4.64
N ASN A 151 -1.06 -8.46 -4.32
CA ASN A 151 -1.47 -9.47 -3.35
C ASN A 151 -1.68 -8.85 -1.95
N SER A 152 -2.88 -8.35 -1.66
CA SER A 152 -3.30 -8.01 -0.29
C SER A 152 -3.57 -9.24 0.57
N GLY A 153 -3.39 -10.46 0.03
CA GLY A 153 -3.70 -11.71 0.72
C GLY A 153 -2.83 -12.02 1.93
N SER A 154 -1.65 -11.40 2.08
CA SER A 154 -0.72 -11.79 3.17
C SER A 154 -1.25 -11.46 4.57
N MET A 155 -1.95 -10.33 4.75
CA MET A 155 -2.52 -9.98 6.05
C MET A 155 -3.87 -10.65 6.28
N ASN A 156 -4.73 -10.74 5.26
CA ASN A 156 -6.03 -11.41 5.38
C ASN A 156 -5.86 -12.87 5.82
N ASN A 157 -4.95 -13.61 5.19
CA ASN A 157 -4.66 -14.99 5.57
C ASN A 157 -4.14 -15.11 7.02
N THR A 158 -3.48 -14.07 7.53
CA THR A 158 -3.00 -14.02 8.92
C THR A 158 -4.15 -13.73 9.88
N VAL A 159 -5.06 -12.81 9.51
CA VAL A 159 -6.26 -12.52 10.29
C VAL A 159 -7.21 -13.73 10.34
N GLU A 160 -7.41 -14.41 9.22
CA GLU A 160 -8.23 -15.63 9.13
C GLU A 160 -7.66 -16.76 9.99
N PHE A 161 -6.33 -16.96 9.94
CA PHE A 161 -5.66 -17.93 10.82
C PHE A 161 -5.90 -17.59 12.29
N LEU A 162 -5.63 -16.36 12.71
CA LEU A 162 -5.81 -15.94 14.11
C LEU A 162 -7.27 -16.11 14.55
N ALA A 163 -8.24 -15.74 13.71
CA ALA A 163 -9.65 -15.92 13.99
C ALA A 163 -10.02 -17.40 14.14
N GLY A 164 -9.50 -18.28 13.27
CA GLY A 164 -9.70 -19.73 13.35
C GLY A 164 -9.08 -20.36 14.60
N SER A 165 -8.00 -19.78 15.13
CA SER A 165 -7.33 -20.23 16.36
C SER A 165 -7.91 -19.62 17.64
N GLY A 166 -8.96 -18.79 17.55
CA GLY A 166 -9.54 -18.12 18.72
C GLY A 166 -8.66 -16.98 19.27
N LEU A 167 -7.75 -16.46 18.44
CA LEU A 167 -6.87 -15.35 18.74
C LEU A 167 -7.40 -14.05 18.14
N LYS A 168 -7.12 -12.95 18.82
CA LYS A 168 -7.46 -11.59 18.40
C LYS A 168 -6.18 -10.79 18.23
N LEU A 169 -6.20 -9.93 17.20
CA LEU A 169 -5.11 -9.04 16.84
C LEU A 169 -5.46 -7.62 17.28
N LEU A 170 -4.61 -7.03 18.10
CA LEU A 170 -4.67 -5.62 18.52
C LEU A 170 -3.49 -4.83 17.98
N THR A 171 -3.72 -3.55 17.73
CA THR A 171 -2.67 -2.58 17.39
C THR A 171 -2.25 -1.81 18.63
N ALA A 172 -0.96 -1.83 18.95
CA ALA A 172 -0.44 -1.02 20.05
C ALA A 172 -0.14 0.40 19.55
N ASP A 173 -1.01 1.35 19.91
CA ASP A 173 -0.94 2.75 19.43
C ASP A 173 0.40 3.44 19.70
N LYS A 174 1.06 3.10 20.82
CA LYS A 174 2.32 3.75 21.24
C LYS A 174 3.59 3.10 20.71
N GLU A 175 3.54 1.81 20.35
CA GLU A 175 4.73 1.04 19.94
C GLU A 175 4.74 0.72 18.45
N GLY A 176 3.63 0.93 17.74
CA GLY A 176 3.52 0.62 16.32
C GLY A 176 3.75 -0.88 16.06
N CYS A 177 3.33 -1.73 16.99
CA CYS A 177 3.44 -3.19 16.90
C CYS A 177 2.07 -3.86 16.98
N PHE A 178 2.01 -5.13 16.60
CA PHE A 178 0.83 -5.96 16.81
C PHE A 178 0.93 -6.69 18.14
N VAL A 179 -0.21 -6.81 18.82
CA VAL A 179 -0.39 -7.65 20.01
C VAL A 179 -1.38 -8.75 19.67
N VAL A 180 -0.97 -9.99 19.85
CA VAL A 180 -1.84 -11.17 19.70
C VAL A 180 -2.26 -11.64 21.08
N LEU A 181 -3.53 -11.93 21.27
CA LEU A 181 -4.08 -12.38 22.55
C LEU A 181 -5.27 -13.32 22.36
N PRO A 182 -5.58 -14.18 23.33
CA PRO A 182 -6.80 -15.00 23.31
C PRO A 182 -8.08 -14.14 23.27
N ALA A 183 -9.13 -14.66 22.64
CA ALA A 183 -10.41 -13.95 22.53
C ALA A 183 -11.01 -13.55 23.89
N GLY A 184 -10.92 -14.39 24.91
CA GLY A 184 -11.42 -14.06 26.25
C GLY A 184 -10.68 -12.86 26.87
N ALA A 185 -9.35 -12.87 26.83
CA ALA A 185 -8.53 -11.76 27.32
C ALA A 185 -8.76 -10.47 26.51
N PHE A 186 -9.15 -10.59 25.24
CA PHE A 186 -9.52 -9.46 24.41
C PHE A 186 -10.83 -8.84 24.88
N ASP A 187 -11.86 -9.66 25.09
CA ASP A 187 -13.19 -9.19 25.50
C ASP A 187 -13.16 -8.56 26.90
N GLU A 188 -12.34 -9.07 27.81
CA GLU A 188 -12.09 -8.48 29.12
C GLU A 188 -11.46 -7.09 29.00
N LYS A 189 -10.34 -6.96 28.27
CA LYS A 189 -9.67 -5.68 28.05
C LYS A 189 -10.54 -4.68 27.30
N ALA A 190 -11.33 -5.15 26.32
CA ALA A 190 -12.28 -4.33 25.60
C ALA A 190 -13.38 -3.81 26.54
N SER A 191 -13.93 -4.68 27.40
CA SER A 191 -14.94 -4.30 28.40
C SER A 191 -14.39 -3.29 29.41
N GLU A 192 -13.16 -3.49 29.87
CA GLU A 192 -12.48 -2.55 30.78
C GLU A 192 -12.24 -1.19 30.11
N ALA A 193 -11.76 -1.18 28.87
CA ALA A 193 -11.57 0.04 28.08
C ALA A 193 -12.90 0.78 27.85
N LEU A 194 -13.99 0.05 27.59
CA LEU A 194 -15.33 0.63 27.46
C LEU A 194 -15.79 1.24 28.79
N ARG A 195 -15.65 0.53 29.91
CA ARG A 195 -16.04 1.06 31.24
C ARG A 195 -15.22 2.29 31.64
N LYS A 196 -13.94 2.34 31.28
CA LYS A 196 -13.06 3.48 31.56
C LYS A 196 -13.45 4.73 30.78
N ASN A 197 -13.78 4.57 29.49
CA ASN A 197 -13.98 5.70 28.59
C ASN A 197 -15.46 6.08 28.42
N LEU A 198 -16.40 5.17 28.68
CA LEU A 198 -17.82 5.35 28.50
C LEU A 198 -18.56 5.19 29.83
N ARG A 199 -19.45 6.14 30.12
CA ARG A 199 -20.38 6.00 31.23
C ARG A 199 -21.59 5.21 30.75
N GLN A 200 -21.94 4.17 31.51
CA GLN A 200 -23.15 3.42 31.23
C GLN A 200 -24.35 4.33 31.45
N VAL A 201 -25.09 4.61 30.38
CA VAL A 201 -26.31 5.41 30.46
C VAL A 201 -27.43 4.49 30.92
N ALA A 202 -28.01 4.79 32.09
CA ALA A 202 -29.11 3.99 32.67
C ALA A 202 -30.37 3.98 31.79
N PHE A 203 -30.51 4.98 30.92
CA PHE A 203 -31.68 5.13 30.06
C PHE A 203 -31.45 4.50 28.70
N LYS A 204 -32.37 3.61 28.32
CA LYS A 204 -32.45 3.11 26.94
C LYS A 204 -32.61 4.31 25.99
N ALA A 205 -31.85 4.32 24.89
CA ALA A 205 -31.88 5.40 23.90
C ALA A 205 -33.30 5.71 23.40
N SER A 206 -34.19 4.71 23.34
CA SER A 206 -35.60 4.88 23.01
C SER A 206 -36.37 5.73 24.02
N LYS A 207 -36.10 5.59 25.31
CA LYS A 207 -36.75 6.35 26.40
C LYS A 207 -36.29 7.81 26.39
N VAL A 208 -34.98 8.04 26.20
CA VAL A 208 -34.41 9.39 26.06
C VAL A 208 -34.95 10.07 24.80
N LYS A 209 -35.03 9.34 23.69
CA LYS A 209 -35.63 9.84 22.44
C LYS A 209 -37.10 10.21 22.63
N GLY A 210 -37.88 9.38 23.32
CA GLY A 210 -39.28 9.66 23.63
C GLY A 210 -39.45 10.92 24.50
N GLN A 211 -38.63 11.06 25.54
CA GLN A 211 -38.62 12.26 26.40
C GLN A 211 -38.23 13.51 25.62
N ALA A 212 -37.20 13.43 24.76
CA ALA A 212 -36.79 14.56 23.91
C ALA A 212 -37.89 14.97 22.92
N VAL A 213 -38.60 14.01 22.31
CA VAL A 213 -39.75 14.28 21.42
C VAL A 213 -40.91 14.92 22.19
N GLN A 214 -41.19 14.46 23.41
CA GLN A 214 -42.18 15.10 24.29
C GLN A 214 -41.81 16.54 24.64
N LEU A 215 -40.54 16.79 24.97
CA LEU A 215 -40.03 18.12 25.32
C LEU A 215 -40.13 19.08 24.11
N LEU A 216 -39.78 18.61 22.91
CA LEU A 216 -39.91 19.39 21.67
C LEU A 216 -41.36 19.73 21.33
N ARG A 217 -42.29 18.80 21.53
CA ARG A 217 -43.73 19.04 21.37
C ARG A 217 -44.25 20.03 22.41
N GLY A 218 -43.78 19.92 23.66
CA GLY A 218 -44.13 20.85 24.75
C GLY A 218 -43.72 22.31 24.49
N HIS A 219 -42.66 22.54 23.69
CA HIS A 219 -42.23 23.88 23.26
C HIS A 219 -42.71 24.28 21.86
N ASN A 220 -43.72 23.61 21.31
CA ASN A 220 -44.27 23.88 19.96
C ASN A 220 -43.27 23.72 18.80
N LEU A 221 -42.20 22.96 18.99
CA LEU A 221 -41.18 22.66 17.96
C LEU A 221 -41.57 21.40 17.16
N ASN A 222 -42.79 21.38 16.62
CA ASN A 222 -43.40 20.18 16.03
C ASN A 222 -42.63 19.65 14.80
N LYS A 223 -42.11 20.53 13.95
CA LYS A 223 -41.29 20.15 12.79
C LYS A 223 -39.99 19.43 13.19
N LEU A 224 -39.37 19.83 14.30
CA LEU A 224 -38.17 19.20 14.85
C LEU A 224 -38.50 17.86 15.52
N ALA A 225 -39.64 17.79 16.21
CA ALA A 225 -40.12 16.55 16.82
C ALA A 225 -40.40 15.46 15.76
N GLU A 226 -41.01 15.82 14.63
CA GLU A 226 -41.25 14.92 13.50
C GLU A 226 -39.94 14.42 12.88
N ALA A 227 -39.00 15.33 12.62
CA ALA A 227 -37.67 14.97 12.09
C ALA A 227 -36.89 14.02 13.03
N ALA A 228 -37.00 14.24 14.35
CA ALA A 228 -36.39 13.37 15.34
C ALA A 228 -37.03 11.97 15.36
N THR A 229 -38.34 11.85 15.16
CA THR A 229 -39.02 10.55 15.09
C THR A 229 -38.66 9.74 13.85
N HIS A 230 -38.52 10.39 12.68
CA HIS A 230 -38.30 9.70 11.40
C HIS A 230 -36.91 9.09 11.20
N LYS A 231 -35.86 9.60 11.86
CA LYS A 231 -34.55 8.93 11.83
C LYS A 231 -34.57 7.67 12.70
N LYS A 232 -34.62 6.50 12.05
CA LYS A 232 -34.35 5.21 12.72
C LYS A 232 -32.94 5.28 13.33
N LEU A 233 -32.83 4.97 14.62
CA LEU A 233 -31.56 4.64 15.24
C LEU A 233 -31.11 3.32 14.57
N THR A 234 -30.20 3.42 13.61
CA THR A 234 -29.54 2.26 13.04
C THR A 234 -28.82 1.54 14.18
N LYS A 235 -29.26 0.30 14.46
CA LYS A 235 -28.55 -0.60 15.37
C LYS A 235 -27.17 -0.84 14.76
N ASN A 236 -26.12 -0.28 15.36
CA ASN A 236 -24.77 -0.77 15.16
C ASN A 236 -24.61 -1.96 16.12
N THR A 237 -24.86 -3.16 15.60
CA THR A 237 -24.33 -4.42 16.14
C THR A 237 -22.86 -4.55 15.81
#